data_AF-A0A351HVY7-F1
#
_entry.id   AF-A0A351HVY7-F1
#
_cell.length_a   1.000
_cell.length_b   1.000
_cell.length_c   1.000
_cell.angle_alpha   90.00
_cell.angle_beta   90.00
_cell.angle_gamma   90.00
#
_symmetry.space_group_name_H-M   'P 1'
#
loop_
_entity.id
_entity.type
_entity.pdbx_description
1 polymer ?
#
loop_
_entity_poly.entity_id
_entity_poly.type
_entity_poly.pdbx_seq_one_letter_code
_entity_poly.pdbx_strand_id
1 'polypeptide(L)' 'FDIADDDISEITAHAYGVRLTAPPDYRPGMIIDIGGQDSKIIYLDSHYAVKNFTMNDKC' A
#
# COMPACT_ATOMS: atom_id res chain seq x y z
N PHE A 1 8.36 -15.86 -21.29
CA PHE A 1 9.02 -15.05 -20.26
C PHE A 1 7.93 -14.57 -19.35
N ASP A 2 7.50 -15.45 -18.47
CA ASP A 2 6.50 -15.13 -17.46
C ASP A 2 7.28 -15.00 -16.16
N ILE A 3 7.64 -13.76 -15.82
CA ILE A 3 8.38 -13.45 -14.59
C ILE A 3 7.49 -12.53 -13.77
N ALA A 4 6.51 -13.14 -13.12
CA ALA A 4 5.84 -12.65 -11.92
C ALA A 4 5.19 -13.87 -11.27
N ASP A 5 5.86 -14.44 -10.26
CA ASP A 5 5.44 -15.71 -9.62
C ASP A 5 4.35 -15.51 -8.55
N ASP A 6 3.90 -14.26 -8.35
CA ASP A 6 2.93 -13.92 -7.31
C ASP A 6 2.07 -12.72 -7.74
N ASP A 7 0.74 -12.90 -7.73
CA ASP A 7 -0.26 -11.85 -7.98
C ASP A 7 -0.42 -10.98 -6.72
N ILE A 8 0.66 -10.29 -6.33
CA ILE A 8 0.64 -9.36 -5.22
C ILE A 8 0.09 -8.02 -5.71
N SER A 9 -1.05 -7.61 -5.17
CA SER A 9 -1.60 -6.28 -5.47
C SER A 9 -0.65 -5.16 -5.01
N GLU A 10 -0.59 -4.07 -5.78
CA GLU A 10 0.16 -2.85 -5.46
C GLU A 10 -0.14 -2.35 -4.02
N ILE A 11 -1.39 -2.49 -3.58
CA ILE A 11 -1.84 -2.13 -2.23
C ILE A 11 -1.09 -2.94 -1.16
N THR A 12 -1.01 -4.27 -1.34
CA THR A 12 -0.32 -5.17 -0.41
C THR A 12 1.19 -4.93 -0.44
N ALA A 13 1.75 -4.64 -1.62
CA ALA A 13 3.16 -4.30 -1.76
C ALA A 13 3.53 -3.03 -0.97
N HIS A 14 2.73 -1.97 -1.08
CA HIS A 14 2.95 -0.74 -0.32
C HIS A 14 2.83 -0.93 1.20
N ALA A 15 1.82 -1.68 1.66
CA ALA A 15 1.67 -2.01 3.08
C ALA A 15 2.88 -2.77 3.62
N TYR A 16 3.39 -3.73 2.86
CA TYR A 16 4.60 -4.48 3.20
C TYR A 16 5.85 -3.58 3.20
N GLY A 17 5.99 -2.68 2.23
CA GLY A 17 7.07 -1.71 2.20
C GLY A 17 7.10 -0.83 3.46
N VAL A 18 5.95 -0.34 3.90
CA VAL A 18 5.83 0.42 5.16
C VAL A 18 6.27 -0.43 6.35
N ARG A 19 5.83 -1.69 6.44
CA ARG A 19 6.24 -2.60 7.53
C ARG A 19 7.76 -2.77 7.63
N LEU A 20 8.46 -2.78 6.50
CA LEU A 20 9.92 -2.96 6.45
C LEU A 20 10.71 -1.67 6.73
N THR A 21 10.14 -0.51 6.40
CA THR A 21 10.89 0.76 6.34
C THR A 21 10.45 1.79 7.38
N ALA A 22 9.31 1.58 8.04
CA ALA A 22 8.85 2.47 9.10
C ALA A 22 9.90 2.59 10.21
N PRO A 23 10.25 3.81 10.65
CA PRO A 23 11.23 3.98 11.70
C PRO A 23 10.65 3.52 13.05
N PRO A 24 11.49 3.12 14.03
CA PRO A 24 11.02 2.46 15.25
C PRO A 24 10.07 3.29 16.12
N ASP A 25 10.17 4.61 16.03
CA ASP A 25 9.46 5.61 16.82
C ASP A 25 8.20 6.15 16.13
N TYR A 26 7.94 5.75 14.89
CA TYR A 26 6.77 6.19 14.14
C TYR A 26 5.99 5.00 13.57
N ARG A 27 4.66 5.15 13.51
CA ARG A 27 3.77 4.13 12.96
C ARG A 27 2.86 4.76 11.91
N PRO A 28 3.24 4.72 10.62
CA PRO A 28 2.37 5.17 9.55
C PRO A 28 1.04 4.39 9.56
N GLY A 29 -0.08 5.09 9.64
CA GLY A 29 -1.43 4.50 9.58
C GLY A 29 -2.13 4.67 8.23
N MET A 30 -1.54 5.41 7.31
CA MET A 30 -2.11 5.75 6.02
C MET A 30 -1.00 5.85 4.97
N ILE A 31 -1.26 5.31 3.78
CA ILE A 31 -0.48 5.51 2.57
C ILE A 31 -1.38 6.25 1.58
N ILE A 32 -0.83 7.28 0.94
CA ILE A 32 -1.44 7.96 -0.19
C ILE A 32 -0.55 7.68 -1.39
N ASP A 33 -1.04 6.87 -2.30
CA ASP A 33 -0.38 6.52 -3.54
C ASP A 33 -0.99 7.36 -4.68
N ILE A 34 -0.14 8.08 -5.40
CA ILE A 34 -0.54 9.00 -6.46
C ILE A 34 0.12 8.52 -7.75
N GLY A 35 -0.66 7.77 -8.53
CA GLY A 35 -0.26 7.27 -9.84
C GLY A 35 -0.63 8.23 -10.97
N GLY A 36 -0.32 7.83 -12.21
CA GLY A 36 -0.70 8.58 -13.41
C GLY A 36 -2.14 8.34 -13.88
N GLN A 37 -2.76 7.24 -13.46
CA GLN A 37 -4.12 6.84 -13.88
C GLN A 37 -5.12 6.78 -12.72
N ASP A 38 -4.63 6.59 -11.49
CA ASP A 38 -5.49 6.49 -10.32
C ASP A 38 -4.71 6.97 -9.08
N SER A 39 -5.46 7.30 -8.04
CA SER A 39 -4.91 7.60 -6.72
C SER A 39 -5.56 6.67 -5.69
N LYS A 40 -4.75 6.15 -4.77
CA LYS A 40 -5.19 5.21 -3.73
C LYS A 40 -4.92 5.77 -2.34
N ILE A 41 -5.90 5.64 -1.46
CA ILE A 41 -5.72 5.84 -0.02
C ILE A 41 -5.79 4.47 0.63
N ILE A 42 -4.73 4.07 1.33
CA ILE A 42 -4.62 2.77 1.99
C ILE A 42 -4.48 3.00 3.48
N TYR A 43 -5.41 2.48 4.27
CA TYR A 43 -5.37 2.52 5.73
C TYR A 43 -4.72 1.26 6.27
N LEU A 44 -3.78 1.44 7.19
CA LEU A 44 -3.08 0.35 7.86
C LEU A 44 -3.57 0.18 9.30
N ASP A 45 -3.53 -1.05 9.79
CA ASP A 45 -3.72 -1.36 11.21
C ASP A 45 -2.41 -1.21 12.02
N SER A 46 -2.46 -1.57 13.30
CA SER A 46 -1.31 -1.49 14.19
C SER A 46 -0.13 -2.41 13.79
N HIS A 47 -0.34 -3.39 12.93
CA HIS A 47 0.66 -4.34 12.45
C HIS A 47 1.06 -4.10 10.99
N TYR A 48 0.71 -2.94 10.43
CA TYR A 48 0.91 -2.58 9.03
C TYR A 48 0.16 -3.46 8.03
N ALA A 49 -0.88 -4.17 8.47
CA ALA A 49 -1.78 -4.88 7.58
C ALA A 49 -2.81 -3.90 6.98
N VAL A 50 -3.25 -4.17 5.75
CA VAL A 50 -4.26 -3.35 5.08
C VAL A 50 -5.59 -3.52 5.81
N LYS A 51 -6.07 -2.43 6.43
CA LYS A 51 -7.37 -2.38 7.11
C LYS A 51 -8.49 -2.03 6.15
N ASN A 52 -8.24 -1.07 5.27
CA ASN A 52 -9.17 -0.64 4.23
C ASN A 52 -8.40 0.11 3.13
N PHE A 53 -8.98 0.24 1.95
CA PHE A 53 -8.45 1.12 0.92
C PHE A 53 -9.59 1.75 0.12
N THR A 54 -9.29 2.87 -0.53
CA THR A 54 -10.17 3.52 -1.50
C THR A 54 -9.33 3.91 -2.68
N MET A 55 -9.81 3.62 -3.88
CA MET A 55 -9.20 4.04 -5.12
C MET A 55 -10.10 5.07 -5.77
N ASN A 56 -9.50 6.03 -6.44
CA ASN A 56 -10.23 6.85 -7.39
C ASN A 56 -10.04 6.25 -8.78
N ASP A 57 -11.12 5.71 -9.34
CA ASP A 57 -11.12 5.11 -10.67
C ASP A 57 -11.24 6.15 -11.80
N LYS A 58 -11.21 7.45 -11.47
CA LYS A 58 -11.32 8.57 -12.40
C LYS A 58 -10.10 9.47 -12.32
N CYS A 59 -9.14 9.22 -13.21
CA CYS A 59 -8.32 10.28 -13.81
C CYS A 59 -9.01 10.82 -15.07
#